data_AF-A0AAV3B5U8-F1
#
_entry.id   AF-A0AAV3B5U8-F1
#
_cell.length_a   1.000
_cell.length_b   1.000
_cell.length_c   1.000
_cell.angle_alpha   90.00
_cell.angle_beta   90.00
_cell.angle_gamma   90.00
#
_symmetry.space_group_name_H-M   'P 1'
#
loop_
_entity.id
_entity.type
_entity.pdbx_description
1 polymer ?
#
loop_
_entity_poly.entity_id
_entity_poly.type
_entity_poly.pdbx_seq_one_letter_code
_entity_poly.pdbx_strand_id
1 'polypeptide(L)'
;MFDGELSFALKLAREMGRPDWRAMLAGMSSTEYADWHRFYSTHYFHDVLLDMHFSGLTYTVLSLFFSDPGMHPLDFSLLNRREADEEPEDDVLMQKAAGLAGGVRFGPDGNEVIPASPDVADMTEDDVML
;
A
#
# COMPACT_ATOMS: atom_id res chain seq x y z
N MET A 1 3.10 -3.41 -9.61
CA MET A 1 2.16 -4.06 -10.56
C MET A 1 1.11 -4.89 -9.84
N PHE A 2 1.47 -5.74 -8.85
CA PHE A 2 0.52 -6.60 -8.12
C PHE A 2 -0.46 -5.89 -7.16
N ASP A 3 -0.19 -4.64 -6.77
CA ASP A 3 -1.03 -3.91 -5.81
C ASP A 3 -2.44 -3.58 -6.38
N GLY A 4 -2.50 -3.29 -7.68
CA GLY A 4 -3.77 -2.99 -8.37
C GLY A 4 -4.71 -4.19 -8.48
N GLU A 5 -4.17 -5.39 -8.76
CA GLU A 5 -5.00 -6.60 -8.89
C GLU A 5 -5.52 -7.09 -7.54
N LEU A 6 -4.67 -7.07 -6.51
CA LEU A 6 -5.09 -7.46 -5.17
C LEU A 6 -6.16 -6.52 -4.62
N SER A 7 -5.96 -5.20 -4.78
CA SER A 7 -6.96 -4.21 -4.35
C SER A 7 -8.29 -4.36 -5.10
N PHE A 8 -8.26 -4.68 -6.40
CA PHE A 8 -9.46 -5.00 -7.16
C PHE A 8 -10.16 -6.25 -6.62
N ALA A 9 -9.43 -7.35 -6.40
CA ALA A 9 -9.99 -8.60 -5.89
C ALA A 9 -10.63 -8.42 -4.50
N LEU A 10 -10.01 -7.63 -3.63
CA LEU A 10 -10.56 -7.28 -2.31
C LEU A 10 -11.85 -6.45 -2.42
N LYS A 11 -11.88 -5.44 -3.30
CA LYS A 11 -13.08 -4.63 -3.55
C LYS A 11 -14.22 -5.48 -4.09
N LEU A 12 -13.93 -6.35 -5.06
CA LEU A 12 -14.90 -7.27 -5.65
C LEU A 12 -15.43 -8.28 -4.63
N ALA A 13 -14.56 -8.83 -3.77
CA ALA A 13 -14.99 -9.77 -2.73
C ALA A 13 -15.98 -9.13 -1.75
N ARG A 14 -15.69 -7.90 -1.31
CA ARG A 14 -16.60 -7.15 -0.44
C ARG A 14 -17.91 -6.82 -1.14
N GLU A 15 -17.88 -6.44 -2.42
CA GLU A 15 -19.08 -6.16 -3.22
C GLU A 15 -19.99 -7.40 -3.32
N MET A 16 -19.40 -8.60 -3.41
CA MET A 16 -20.11 -9.88 -3.43
C MET A 16 -20.51 -10.38 -2.02
N GLY A 17 -20.25 -9.61 -0.95
CA GLY A 17 -20.52 -10.00 0.43
C GLY A 17 -19.67 -11.19 0.92
N ARG A 18 -18.50 -11.41 0.31
CA ARG A 18 -17.58 -12.51 0.63
C ARG A 18 -16.38 -11.98 1.43
N PRO A 19 -16.16 -12.43 2.69
CA PRO A 19 -14.97 -12.03 3.46
C PRO A 19 -13.68 -12.67 2.92
N ASP A 20 -13.77 -13.87 2.33
CA ASP A 20 -12.62 -14.63 1.83
C ASP A 20 -12.44 -14.45 0.31
N TRP A 21 -11.70 -13.42 -0.08
CA TRP A 21 -11.42 -13.12 -1.50
C TRP A 21 -10.71 -14.27 -2.23
N ARG A 22 -9.84 -15.02 -1.54
CA ARG A 22 -9.12 -16.17 -2.11
C ARG A 22 -10.06 -17.30 -2.51
N ALA A 23 -11.01 -17.62 -1.64
CA ALA A 23 -12.01 -18.67 -1.91
C ALA A 23 -12.99 -18.22 -3.01
N MET A 24 -13.35 -16.94 -3.03
CA MET A 24 -14.14 -16.36 -4.12
C MET A 24 -13.42 -16.52 -5.47
N LEU A 25 -12.14 -16.11 -5.56
CA LEU A 25 -11.38 -16.23 -6.81
C LEU A 25 -11.16 -17.68 -7.22
N ALA A 26 -10.91 -18.59 -6.29
CA ALA A 26 -10.74 -20.02 -6.59
C ALA A 26 -12.01 -20.65 -7.19
N GLY A 27 -13.18 -20.12 -6.84
CA GLY A 27 -14.47 -20.55 -7.39
C GLY A 27 -14.89 -19.82 -8.67
N MET A 28 -14.15 -18.78 -9.09
CA MET A 28 -14.47 -17.93 -10.24
C MET A 28 -13.64 -18.34 -11.45
N SER A 29 -14.25 -18.40 -12.62
CA SER A 29 -13.51 -18.64 -13.86
C SER A 29 -12.67 -17.41 -14.24
N SER A 30 -11.56 -17.61 -14.97
CA SER A 30 -10.72 -16.49 -15.43
C SER A 30 -11.47 -15.54 -16.36
N THR A 31 -12.39 -16.05 -17.18
CA THR A 31 -13.26 -15.24 -18.04
C THR A 31 -14.24 -14.41 -17.24
N GLU A 32 -14.86 -15.00 -16.22
CA GLU A 32 -15.77 -14.27 -15.33
C GLU A 32 -15.05 -13.15 -14.56
N TYR A 33 -13.85 -13.41 -14.06
CA TYR A 33 -13.03 -12.38 -13.43
C TYR A 33 -12.67 -11.24 -14.39
N ALA A 34 -12.30 -11.56 -15.64
CA ALA A 34 -12.02 -10.57 -16.67
C ALA A 34 -13.27 -9.74 -17.03
N ASP A 35 -14.44 -10.36 -17.05
CA ASP A 35 -15.71 -9.66 -17.28
C ASP A 35 -16.03 -8.68 -16.14
N TRP A 36 -15.81 -9.07 -14.88
CA TRP A 36 -15.94 -8.15 -13.74
C TRP A 36 -14.96 -6.98 -13.85
N HIS A 37 -13.73 -7.23 -14.26
CA HIS A 37 -12.74 -6.17 -14.48
C HIS A 37 -13.21 -5.18 -15.57
N ARG A 38 -13.81 -5.68 -16.65
CA ARG A 38 -14.39 -4.83 -17.69
C ARG A 38 -15.61 -4.06 -17.18
N PHE A 39 -16.49 -4.70 -16.41
CA PHE A 39 -17.68 -4.08 -15.85
C PHE A 39 -17.33 -2.90 -14.93
N TYR A 40 -16.42 -3.11 -13.97
CA TYR A 40 -16.00 -2.08 -13.01
C TYR A 40 -14.99 -1.06 -13.57
N SER A 41 -14.63 -1.15 -14.86
CA SER A 41 -13.91 -0.06 -15.53
C SER A 41 -14.78 1.17 -15.77
N THR A 42 -16.11 1.00 -15.83
CA THR A 42 -17.08 2.08 -16.03
C THR A 42 -18.11 2.19 -14.90
N HIS A 43 -18.12 1.23 -13.97
CA HIS A 43 -19.01 1.21 -12.82
C HIS A 43 -18.19 1.36 -11.56
N TYR A 44 -18.69 2.14 -10.63
CA TYR A 44 -18.06 2.29 -9.32
C TYR A 44 -18.53 1.17 -8.38
N PHE A 45 -17.63 0.70 -7.52
CA PHE A 45 -17.98 -0.15 -6.39
C PHE A 45 -18.90 0.61 -5.41
N HIS A 46 -19.75 -0.13 -4.71
CA HIS A 46 -20.78 0.47 -3.86
C HIS A 46 -20.19 1.30 -2.72
N ASP A 47 -19.09 0.85 -2.12
CA ASP A 47 -18.42 1.57 -1.04
C ASP A 47 -17.83 2.90 -1.51
N VAL A 48 -17.26 2.94 -2.72
CA VAL A 48 -16.69 4.16 -3.30
C VAL A 48 -17.79 5.18 -3.58
N LEU A 49 -18.93 4.73 -4.09
CA LEU A 49 -20.12 5.57 -4.27
C LEU A 49 -20.62 6.12 -2.94
N LEU A 50 -20.78 5.26 -1.93
CA LEU A 50 -21.22 5.68 -0.60
C LEU A 50 -20.28 6.70 0.02
N ASP A 51 -18.97 6.48 -0.09
CA ASP A 51 -17.96 7.38 0.44
C ASP A 51 -18.00 8.75 -0.25
N MET A 52 -18.15 8.78 -1.57
CA MET A 52 -18.32 10.03 -2.34
C MET A 52 -19.59 10.78 -1.91
N HIS A 53 -20.70 10.07 -1.71
CA HIS A 53 -21.94 10.68 -1.24
C HIS A 53 -21.82 11.20 0.19
N PHE A 54 -21.20 10.44 1.08
CA PHE A 54 -20.95 10.84 2.46
C PHE A 54 -20.06 12.08 2.53
N SER A 55 -18.94 12.06 1.81
CA SER A 55 -17.95 13.13 1.83
C SER A 55 -18.51 14.41 1.21
N GLY A 56 -19.22 14.29 0.08
CA GLY A 56 -19.92 15.40 -0.57
C GLY A 56 -21.03 16.00 0.31
N LEU A 57 -21.82 15.16 0.99
CA LEU A 57 -22.85 15.63 1.92
C LEU A 57 -22.21 16.37 3.10
N THR A 58 -21.16 15.81 3.70
CA THR A 58 -20.45 16.44 4.83
C THR A 58 -19.87 17.79 4.44
N TYR A 59 -19.22 17.84 3.27
CA TYR A 59 -18.69 19.08 2.70
C TYR A 59 -19.77 20.13 2.49
N THR A 60 -20.91 19.77 1.87
CA THR A 60 -21.99 20.73 1.62
C THR A 60 -22.57 21.28 2.92
N VAL A 61 -22.80 20.43 3.93
CA VAL A 61 -23.29 20.85 5.24
C VAL A 61 -22.31 21.80 5.91
N LEU A 62 -21.02 21.46 5.98
CA LEU A 62 -20.03 22.31 6.64
C LEU A 62 -19.73 23.60 5.86
N SER A 63 -19.82 23.57 4.53
CA SER A 63 -19.59 24.75 3.68
C SER A 63 -20.60 25.85 3.98
N LEU A 64 -21.84 25.48 4.30
CA LEU A 64 -22.91 26.42 4.67
C LEU A 64 -22.61 27.17 5.97
N PHE A 65 -21.87 26.57 6.91
CA PHE A 65 -21.59 27.16 8.22
C PHE A 65 -20.22 27.83 8.30
N PHE A 66 -19.19 27.25 7.67
CA PHE A 66 -17.79 27.62 7.94
C PHE A 66 -17.12 28.41 6.82
N SER A 67 -17.70 28.46 5.60
CA SER A 67 -17.19 29.25 4.44
C SER A 67 -15.66 29.21 4.27
N ASP A 68 -15.05 28.04 4.51
CA ASP A 68 -13.60 27.85 4.36
C ASP A 68 -13.25 27.66 2.87
N PRO A 69 -12.46 28.56 2.25
CA PRO A 69 -12.08 28.46 0.85
C PRO A 69 -11.11 27.31 0.54
N GLY A 70 -10.47 26.72 1.55
CA GLY A 70 -9.56 25.59 1.40
C GLY A 70 -10.23 24.22 1.54
N MET A 71 -11.49 24.17 1.96
CA MET A 71 -12.17 22.91 2.24
C MET A 71 -12.54 22.17 0.95
N HIS A 72 -12.29 20.86 0.91
CA HIS A 72 -12.57 20.01 -0.23
C HIS A 72 -13.40 18.77 0.18
N PRO A 73 -14.31 18.25 -0.67
CA PRO A 73 -15.06 17.04 -0.36
C PRO A 73 -14.21 15.85 0.05
N LEU A 74 -13.03 15.69 -0.55
CA LEU A 74 -12.11 14.59 -0.22
C LEU A 74 -11.54 14.65 1.20
N ASP A 75 -11.59 15.81 1.88
CA ASP A 75 -11.15 15.92 3.28
C ASP A 75 -12.04 15.09 4.23
N PHE A 76 -13.25 14.76 3.78
CA PHE A 76 -14.23 13.95 4.49
C PHE A 76 -14.36 12.52 3.93
N SER A 77 -13.53 12.16 2.95
CA SER A 77 -13.52 10.79 2.40
C SER A 77 -12.92 9.81 3.42
N LEU A 78 -13.63 8.72 3.68
CA LEU A 78 -13.21 7.62 4.55
C LEU A 78 -12.29 6.64 3.82
N LEU A 79 -12.49 6.46 2.51
CA LEU A 79 -11.77 5.46 1.72
C LEU A 79 -10.55 6.04 1.00
N ASN A 80 -10.65 7.30 0.57
CA ASN A 80 -9.61 8.00 -0.18
C ASN A 80 -9.08 9.16 0.65
N ARG A 81 -8.69 8.84 1.90
CA ARG A 81 -8.02 9.81 2.76
C ARG A 81 -6.81 10.33 2.00
N ARG A 82 -6.72 11.64 1.89
CA ARG A 82 -5.55 12.31 1.34
C ARG A 82 -4.36 11.88 2.20
N GLU A 83 -3.49 11.05 1.63
CA GLU A 83 -2.18 10.80 2.22
C GLU A 83 -1.54 12.18 2.33
N ALA A 84 -1.10 12.55 3.54
CA ALA A 84 -0.25 13.72 3.64
C ALA A 84 0.96 13.41 2.76
N ASP A 85 1.27 14.28 1.81
CA ASP A 85 2.55 14.28 1.11
C ASP A 85 3.67 14.68 2.11
N GLU A 86 3.68 14.07 3.30
CA GLU A 86 4.84 14.11 4.19
C GLU A 86 5.91 13.29 3.50
N GLU A 87 6.78 14.00 2.80
CA GLU A 87 8.06 13.47 2.38
C GLU A 87 8.72 12.88 3.63
N PRO A 88 8.92 11.54 3.69
CA PRO A 88 9.44 10.91 4.89
C PRO A 88 10.80 11.55 5.21
N GLU A 89 10.99 11.95 6.46
CA GLU A 89 12.26 12.55 6.89
C GLU A 89 13.44 11.64 6.49
N ASP A 90 14.56 12.26 6.09
CA ASP A 90 15.75 11.57 5.58
C ASP A 90 16.26 10.50 6.57
N ASP A 91 16.13 10.74 7.87
CA ASP A 91 16.47 9.78 8.92
C ASP A 91 15.62 8.49 8.86
N VAL A 92 14.33 8.62 8.56
CA VAL A 92 13.42 7.48 8.38
C VAL A 92 13.78 6.70 7.11
N LEU A 93 14.18 7.40 6.06
CA LEU A 93 14.66 6.81 4.81
C LEU A 93 15.96 6.03 5.03
N MET A 94 16.93 6.62 5.73
CA MET A 94 18.20 5.97 6.08
C MET A 94 17.99 4.74 6.98
N GLN A 95 17.10 4.82 7.96
CA GLN A 95 16.80 3.69 8.85
C GLN A 95 16.16 2.52 8.09
N LYS A 96 15.24 2.79 7.16
CA LYS A 96 14.67 1.76 6.27
C LYS A 96 15.74 1.12 5.38
N ALA A 97 16.70 1.91 4.89
CA ALA A 97 17.81 1.40 4.08
C ALA A 97 18.81 0.56 4.88
N ALA A 98 18.98 0.83 6.18
CA ALA A 98 19.91 0.09 7.03
C ALA A 98 19.57 -1.41 7.17
N GLY A 99 18.32 -1.80 6.92
CA GLY A 99 17.87 -3.20 6.92
C GLY A 99 18.00 -3.93 5.58
N LEU A 100 18.41 -3.26 4.49
CA LEU A 100 18.67 -3.90 3.20
C LEU A 100 20.06 -4.56 3.23
N ALA A 101 20.08 -5.86 3.50
CA ALA A 101 21.30 -6.65 3.39
C ALA A 101 21.81 -6.64 1.93
N GLY A 102 23.06 -6.22 1.74
CA GLY A 102 23.75 -6.23 0.43
C GLY A 102 23.98 -4.88 -0.25
N GLY A 103 23.61 -3.75 0.37
CA GLY A 103 23.89 -2.41 -0.18
C GLY A 103 25.32 -1.91 0.09
N VAL A 104 25.98 -1.36 -0.93
CA VAL A 104 27.28 -0.65 -0.80
C VAL A 104 27.02 0.77 -0.28
N ARG A 105 27.75 1.19 0.76
CA ARG A 105 27.67 2.56 1.31
C ARG A 105 28.74 3.42 0.67
N PHE A 106 28.39 4.62 0.18
CA PHE A 106 29.34 5.59 -0.33
C PHE A 106 29.56 6.71 0.70
N GLY A 107 30.81 7.13 0.88
CA GLY A 107 31.18 8.26 1.73
C GLY A 107 30.82 9.62 1.10
N PRO A 108 30.88 10.72 1.87
CA PRO A 108 30.60 12.09 1.39
C PRO A 108 31.56 12.58 0.27
N ASP A 109 32.63 11.84 0.02
CA ASP A 109 33.61 11.98 -1.04
C ASP A 109 33.30 11.12 -2.29
N GLY A 110 32.20 10.34 -2.27
CA GLY A 110 31.76 9.50 -3.38
C GLY A 110 32.55 8.19 -3.52
N ASN A 111 33.33 7.80 -2.52
CA ASN A 111 34.10 6.55 -2.55
C ASN A 111 33.39 5.43 -1.76
N GLU A 112 33.57 4.17 -2.19
CA GLU A 112 32.97 3.01 -1.53
C GLU A 112 33.53 2.81 -0.12
N VAL A 113 32.65 2.77 0.89
CA VAL A 113 33.00 2.39 2.26
C VAL A 113 32.77 0.88 2.39
N ILE A 114 33.85 0.13 2.21
CA ILE A 114 33.87 -1.32 2.46
C ILE A 114 33.48 -1.54 3.94
N PRO A 115 32.43 -2.33 4.25
CA PRO A 115 32.19 -2.72 5.62
C PRO A 115 33.32 -3.63 6.07
N ALA A 116 34.01 -3.25 7.15
CA ALA A 116 34.88 -4.16 7.87
C ALA A 116 34.05 -5.38 8.31
N SER A 117 34.36 -6.53 7.71
CA SER A 117 33.91 -7.83 8.16
C SER A 117 34.49 -8.11 9.55
N PRO A 118 33.70 -8.64 10.50
CA PRO A 118 34.23 -9.42 11.60
C PRO A 118 33.97 -10.91 11.36
N ASP A 119 35.07 -11.64 11.22
CA ASP A 119 35.29 -13.08 11.45
C ASP A 119 34.10 -13.88 11.98
N VAL A 120 33.58 -14.80 11.15
CA VAL A 120 33.08 -16.08 11.68
C VAL A 120 34.31 -16.97 11.78
N ALA A 121 34.83 -17.05 13.00
CA ALA A 121 35.92 -17.92 13.39
C ALA A 121 35.69 -19.35 12.87
N ASP A 122 36.63 -19.81 12.05
CA ASP A 122 37.27 -21.12 12.11
C ASP A 122 36.44 -22.23 12.80
N MET A 123 35.52 -22.84 12.05
CA MET A 123 35.00 -24.16 12.40
C MET A 123 35.88 -25.20 11.70
N THR A 124 36.92 -25.67 12.41
CA THR A 124 37.67 -26.86 11.99
C THR A 124 36.83 -28.10 12.20
N GLU A 125 36.87 -29.02 11.23
CA GLU A 125 35.98 -30.18 11.05
C GLU A 125 36.08 -31.30 12.12
N ASP A 126 36.60 -31.03 13.32
CA ASP A 126 36.74 -32.03 14.40
C ASP A 126 35.58 -32.06 15.42
N ASP A 127 34.62 -31.12 15.36
CA ASP A 127 33.44 -31.12 16.25
C ASP A 127 32.26 -31.97 15.73
N VAL A 128 32.46 -32.73 14.66
CA VAL A 128 31.49 -33.72 14.14
C VAL A 128 31.96 -35.12 14.55
N MET A 129 32.13 -35.41 15.84
CA MET A 129 32.07 -36.77 16.41
C MET A 129 32.13 -36.74 17.95
N LEU A 130 30.97 -36.59 18.60
CA LEU A 130 30.62 -37.26 19.88
C LEU A 130 29.13 -37.14 20.19
#